data_AF-A0A843AAQ1-F1
#
_entry.id   AF-A0A843AAQ1-F1
#
_cell.length_a   1.000
_cell.length_b   1.000
_cell.length_c   1.000
_cell.angle_alpha   90.00
_cell.angle_beta   90.00
_cell.angle_gamma   90.00
#
_symmetry.space_group_name_H-M   'P 1'
#
loop_
_entity.id
_entity.type
_entity.pdbx_description
1 polymer ?
#
loop_
_entity_poly.entity_id
_entity_poly.type
_entity_poly.pdbx_seq_one_letter_code
_entity_poly.pdbx_strand_id
1 'polypeptide(L)'
;MESGLLIKENIRENVSVKVYGSHIYGNLKNCNRAKLSDEGELKNIVANAAKIGKMTMLDLRSWKIGEGVSVVAVILESHITVHTWPEYNFATVDVYSCGTHTNPKAAFEYIARELEAEEVEYGEADRSLA
;
A
#
# COMPACT_ATOMS: atom_id res chain seq x y z
N MET A 1 -51.47 14.99 -3.56
CA MET A 1 -51.28 13.80 -2.70
C MET A 1 -51.02 12.65 -3.64
N GLU A 2 -49.76 12.54 -4.05
CA GLU A 2 -48.74 11.66 -3.43
C GLU A 2 -48.78 10.31 -4.15
N SER A 3 -47.88 10.09 -5.11
CA SER A 3 -46.48 9.68 -4.94
C SER A 3 -46.39 8.14 -4.97
N GLY A 4 -45.52 7.64 -5.84
CA GLY A 4 -45.32 6.22 -6.04
C GLY A 4 -44.38 5.96 -7.20
N LEU A 5 -43.28 6.71 -7.23
CA LEU A 5 -42.12 6.43 -8.06
C LEU A 5 -41.71 4.98 -7.79
N LEU A 6 -41.85 4.11 -8.80
CA LEU A 6 -41.29 2.76 -8.78
C LEU A 6 -39.77 2.87 -8.63
N ILE A 7 -39.30 2.77 -7.39
CA ILE A 7 -37.88 2.60 -7.09
C ILE A 7 -37.50 1.24 -7.66
N LYS A 8 -36.76 1.25 -8.77
CA LYS A 8 -35.97 0.11 -9.20
C LYS A 8 -34.85 -0.03 -8.17
N GLU A 9 -35.13 -0.75 -7.09
CA GLU A 9 -34.08 -1.23 -6.20
C GLU A 9 -33.21 -2.17 -7.04
N ASN A 10 -32.01 -1.69 -7.38
CA ASN A 10 -30.94 -2.52 -7.90
C ASN A 10 -30.63 -3.57 -6.83
N ILE A 11 -31.22 -4.76 -6.99
CA ILE A 11 -30.80 -5.98 -6.30
C ILE A 11 -29.37 -6.24 -6.78
N ARG A 12 -28.39 -5.71 -6.04
CA ARG A 12 -27.00 -6.16 -6.17
C ARG A 12 -27.01 -7.60 -5.67
N GLU A 13 -26.91 -8.54 -6.59
CA GLU A 13 -26.72 -9.95 -6.27
C GLU A 13 -25.62 -10.10 -5.22
N ASN A 14 -25.87 -10.93 -4.20
CA ASN A 14 -24.90 -11.34 -3.19
C ASN A 14 -23.76 -12.11 -3.87
N VAL A 15 -22.79 -11.39 -4.44
CA VAL A 15 -21.52 -11.98 -4.86
C VAL A 15 -20.74 -12.29 -3.59
N SER A 16 -20.68 -13.56 -3.20
CA SER A 16 -19.87 -14.00 -2.06
C SER A 16 -18.39 -13.96 -2.45
N VAL A 17 -17.72 -12.84 -2.17
CA VAL A 17 -16.28 -12.71 -2.41
C VAL A 17 -15.54 -13.77 -1.59
N LYS A 18 -14.85 -14.70 -2.25
CA LYS A 18 -14.08 -15.78 -1.61
C LYS A 18 -12.74 -15.30 -1.08
N VAL A 19 -12.13 -14.38 -1.82
CA VAL A 19 -10.87 -13.71 -1.45
C VAL A 19 -11.08 -12.23 -1.72
N TYR A 20 -10.91 -11.39 -0.70
CA TYR A 20 -10.90 -9.94 -0.88
C TYR A 20 -9.45 -9.46 -0.90
N GLY A 21 -9.05 -8.75 -1.95
CA GLY A 21 -7.69 -8.21 -2.06
C GLY A 21 -7.67 -6.87 -2.77
N SER A 22 -6.89 -5.92 -2.24
CA SER A 22 -6.63 -4.61 -2.87
C SER A 22 -5.14 -4.35 -2.86
N HIS A 23 -4.61 -3.95 -4.02
CA HIS A 23 -3.19 -3.69 -4.22
C HIS A 23 -2.99 -2.27 -4.74
N ILE A 24 -2.42 -1.42 -3.88
CA ILE A 24 -1.98 -0.07 -4.22
C ILE A 24 -0.51 -0.14 -4.58
N TYR A 25 -0.14 0.31 -5.77
CA TYR A 25 1.24 0.34 -6.24
C TYR A 25 1.55 1.68 -6.87
N GLY A 26 2.80 2.13 -6.76
CA GLY A 26 3.14 3.44 -7.29
C GLY A 26 4.60 3.82 -7.22
N ASN A 27 4.85 4.97 -7.84
CA ASN A 27 6.12 5.64 -8.01
C ASN A 27 6.11 6.92 -7.18
N LEU A 28 7.12 7.09 -6.34
CA LEU A 28 7.35 8.28 -5.52
C LEU A 28 8.58 9.00 -6.06
N LYS A 29 8.44 10.27 -6.43
CA LYS A 29 9.53 11.07 -7.01
C LYS A 29 9.85 12.26 -6.13
N ASN A 30 11.06 12.79 -6.30
CA ASN A 30 11.61 13.90 -5.51
C ASN A 30 11.54 13.64 -4.00
N CYS A 31 11.75 12.39 -3.58
CA CYS A 31 11.75 12.00 -2.18
C CYS A 31 13.01 12.50 -1.44
N ASN A 32 12.96 12.50 -0.12
CA ASN A 32 14.12 12.82 0.71
C ASN A 32 15.23 11.77 0.57
N ARG A 33 16.33 12.15 -0.09
CA ARG A 33 17.48 11.29 -0.35
C ARG A 33 18.04 10.60 0.90
N ALA A 34 18.10 11.31 2.04
CA ALA A 34 18.66 10.73 3.27
C ALA A 34 17.80 9.58 3.78
N LYS A 35 16.46 9.72 3.71
CA LYS A 35 15.52 8.67 4.10
C LYS A 35 15.56 7.48 3.14
N LEU A 36 15.68 7.73 1.83
CA LEU A 36 15.85 6.65 0.83
C LEU A 36 17.12 5.81 1.06
N SER A 37 18.15 6.40 1.65
CA SER A 37 19.41 5.71 1.95
C SER A 37 19.45 5.06 3.34
N ASP A 38 18.47 5.30 4.22
CA ASP A 38 18.49 4.79 5.58
C ASP A 38 17.67 3.49 5.70
N GLU A 39 18.38 2.37 5.86
CA GLU A 39 17.76 1.06 6.00
C GLU A 39 16.91 0.94 7.27
N GLY A 40 17.37 1.52 8.39
CA GLY A 40 16.64 1.49 9.66
C GLY A 40 15.35 2.29 9.56
N GLU A 41 15.42 3.48 8.98
CA GLU A 41 14.27 4.35 8.76
C GLU A 41 13.24 3.68 7.84
N LEU A 42 13.66 3.10 6.72
CA LEU A 42 12.75 2.43 5.79
C LEU A 42 12.05 1.23 6.44
N LYS A 43 12.75 0.44 7.26
CA LYS A 43 12.11 -0.62 8.05
C LYS A 43 11.06 -0.06 9.02
N ASN A 44 11.36 1.05 9.70
CA ASN A 44 10.43 1.69 10.63
C ASN A 44 9.19 2.21 9.89
N ILE A 45 9.38 2.86 8.74
CA ILE A 45 8.30 3.34 7.88
C ILE A 45 7.41 2.17 7.45
N VAL A 46 7.97 1.09 6.92
CA VAL A 46 7.17 -0.09 6.49
C VAL A 46 6.44 -0.74 7.67
N ALA A 47 7.09 -0.89 8.83
CA ALA A 47 6.46 -1.46 10.02
C ALA A 47 5.29 -0.61 10.52
N ASN A 48 5.40 0.72 10.46
CA ASN A 48 4.32 1.64 10.85
C ASN A 48 3.22 1.70 9.78
N ALA A 49 3.56 1.60 8.50
CA ALA A 49 2.60 1.48 7.41
C ALA A 49 1.68 0.27 7.61
N ALA A 50 2.25 -0.89 7.99
CA ALA A 50 1.47 -2.08 8.31
C ALA A 50 0.48 -1.84 9.46
N LYS A 51 0.89 -1.14 10.53
CA LYS A 51 0.00 -0.77 11.65
C LYS A 51 -1.13 0.16 11.21
N ILE A 52 -0.82 1.18 10.41
CA ILE A 52 -1.80 2.15 9.89
C ILE A 52 -2.80 1.46 8.96
N GLY A 53 -2.32 0.54 8.13
CA GLY A 53 -3.14 -0.30 7.26
C GLY A 53 -3.92 -1.39 7.99
N LYS A 54 -3.81 -1.49 9.33
CA LYS A 54 -4.43 -2.54 10.17
C LYS A 54 -4.05 -3.96 9.72
N MET A 55 -2.81 -4.13 9.29
CA MET A 55 -2.28 -5.39 8.77
C MET A 55 -1.51 -6.13 9.86
N THR A 56 -1.59 -7.45 9.84
CA THR A 56 -0.77 -8.30 10.71
C THR A 56 0.54 -8.63 10.01
N MET A 57 1.64 -8.09 10.49
CA MET A 57 2.98 -8.35 9.94
C MET A 57 3.57 -9.64 10.50
N LEU A 58 4.10 -10.48 9.61
CA LEU A 58 4.68 -11.80 9.91
C LEU A 58 6.22 -11.77 9.88
N ASP A 59 6.80 -11.09 8.90
CA ASP A 59 8.25 -10.89 8.80
C ASP A 59 8.55 -9.51 8.18
N LEU A 60 9.72 -8.96 8.50
CA LEU A 60 10.21 -7.70 7.95
C LEU A 60 11.70 -7.81 7.67
N ARG A 61 12.04 -7.76 6.39
CA ARG A 61 13.42 -7.87 5.91
C ARG A 61 13.80 -6.69 5.04
N SER A 62 15.09 -6.41 5.04
CA SER A 62 15.68 -5.35 4.24
C SER A 62 17.04 -5.80 3.69
N TRP A 63 17.41 -5.19 2.57
CA TRP A 63 18.71 -5.37 1.94
C TRP A 63 19.22 -4.03 1.46
N LYS A 64 20.41 -3.64 1.94
CA LYS A 64 21.17 -2.52 1.41
C LYS A 64 21.75 -2.89 0.05
N ILE A 65 21.46 -2.09 -0.98
CA ILE A 65 21.92 -2.31 -2.36
C ILE A 65 22.50 -1.01 -2.90
N GLY A 66 23.84 -0.88 -2.86
CA GLY A 66 24.51 0.38 -3.17
C GLY A 66 24.07 1.48 -2.19
N GLU A 67 23.64 2.63 -2.72
CA GLU A 67 23.08 3.71 -1.90
C GLU A 67 21.63 3.44 -1.47
N GLY A 68 20.89 2.59 -2.20
CA GLY A 68 19.49 2.30 -1.97
C GLY A 68 19.24 1.12 -1.02
N VAL A 69 17.97 0.84 -0.78
CA VAL A 69 17.46 -0.22 0.09
C VAL A 69 16.24 -0.86 -0.57
N SER A 70 16.14 -2.17 -0.44
CA SER A 70 14.90 -2.92 -0.68
C SER A 70 14.34 -3.39 0.66
N VAL A 71 13.09 -3.07 0.98
CA VAL A 71 12.38 -3.53 2.17
C VAL A 71 11.17 -4.34 1.77
N VAL A 72 10.99 -5.49 2.41
CA VAL A 72 9.84 -6.39 2.20
C VAL A 72 9.26 -6.75 3.57
N ALA A 73 7.99 -6.40 3.78
CA ALA A 73 7.19 -6.95 4.86
C ALA A 73 6.25 -8.01 4.32
N VAL A 74 6.33 -9.20 4.90
CA VAL A 74 5.30 -10.23 4.70
C VAL A 74 4.22 -9.95 5.73
N ILE A 75 2.99 -9.76 5.26
CA ILE A 75 1.81 -9.63 6.12
C ILE A 75 0.90 -10.84 5.90
N LEU A 76 -0.09 -11.02 6.76
CA LEU A 76 -1.05 -12.12 6.61
C LEU A 76 -1.69 -12.04 5.21
N GLU A 77 -1.39 -13.04 4.38
CA GLU A 77 -1.91 -13.26 3.01
C GLU A 77 -1.46 -12.28 1.90
N SER A 78 -0.39 -11.49 2.09
CA SER A 78 0.08 -10.51 1.08
C SER A 78 1.43 -9.84 1.45
N HIS A 79 1.68 -8.56 1.10
CA HIS A 79 2.97 -7.91 1.35
C HIS A 79 2.95 -6.37 1.27
N ILE A 80 3.96 -5.74 1.88
CA ILE A 80 4.37 -4.36 1.60
C ILE A 80 5.81 -4.38 1.08
N THR A 81 6.11 -3.72 -0.03
CA THR A 81 7.48 -3.60 -0.54
C THR A 81 7.83 -2.16 -0.86
N VAL A 82 9.08 -1.78 -0.58
CA VAL A 82 9.66 -0.48 -0.92
C VAL A 82 11.03 -0.71 -1.52
N HIS A 83 11.27 -0.15 -2.71
CA HIS A 83 12.58 -0.17 -3.38
C HIS A 83 13.00 1.26 -3.68
N THR A 84 14.23 1.64 -3.35
CA THR A 84 14.68 3.02 -3.43
C THR A 84 15.90 3.19 -4.32
N TRP A 85 15.97 4.33 -5.01
CA TRP A 85 17.13 4.83 -5.76
C TRP A 85 17.45 6.27 -5.31
N PRO A 86 18.25 6.44 -4.25
CA PRO A 86 18.59 7.76 -3.70
C PRO A 86 19.30 8.68 -4.69
N GLU A 87 20.04 8.14 -5.65
CA GLU A 87 20.70 8.89 -6.73
C GLU A 87 19.70 9.58 -7.67
N TYR A 88 18.42 9.16 -7.65
CA TYR A 88 17.33 9.73 -8.45
C TYR A 88 16.20 10.31 -7.58
N ASN A 89 16.38 10.37 -6.25
CA ASN A 89 15.32 10.76 -5.31
C ASN A 89 14.02 9.98 -5.54
N PHE A 90 14.12 8.69 -5.83
CA PHE A 90 13.04 7.87 -6.34
C PHE A 90 12.78 6.63 -5.49
N ALA A 91 11.51 6.24 -5.34
CA ALA A 91 11.13 4.95 -4.78
C ALA A 91 9.92 4.34 -5.49
N THR A 92 9.86 3.02 -5.54
CA THR A 92 8.66 2.27 -5.89
C THR A 92 8.09 1.61 -4.65
N VAL A 93 6.76 1.63 -4.53
CA VAL A 93 6.06 1.10 -3.35
C VAL A 93 4.90 0.24 -3.81
N ASP A 94 4.79 -0.94 -3.20
CA ASP A 94 3.63 -1.82 -3.31
C ASP A 94 3.05 -2.08 -1.93
N VAL A 95 1.74 -1.90 -1.80
CA VAL A 95 0.96 -2.25 -0.62
C VAL A 95 -0.19 -3.12 -1.08
N TYR A 96 -0.01 -4.43 -0.95
CA TYR A 96 -1.04 -5.42 -1.23
C TYR A 96 -1.55 -5.97 0.10
N SER A 97 -2.87 -5.90 0.33
CA SER A 97 -3.50 -6.53 1.49
C SER A 97 -4.78 -7.29 1.15
N CYS A 98 -5.06 -8.29 1.98
CA CYS A 98 -6.28 -9.08 1.95
C CYS A 98 -7.20 -8.73 3.13
N GLY A 99 -8.50 -8.91 2.95
CA GLY A 99 -9.53 -8.68 3.97
C GLY A 99 -10.04 -7.24 4.06
N THR A 100 -11.35 -7.09 4.24
CA THR A 100 -12.10 -5.81 4.25
C THR A 100 -11.77 -4.89 5.42
N HIS A 101 -11.07 -5.40 6.44
CA HIS A 101 -10.65 -4.63 7.60
C HIS A 101 -9.34 -3.86 7.37
N THR A 102 -8.58 -4.21 6.32
CA THR A 102 -7.30 -3.58 5.99
C THR A 102 -7.48 -2.32 5.17
N ASN A 103 -6.47 -1.44 5.18
CA ASN A 103 -6.46 -0.20 4.40
C ASN A 103 -5.11 0.00 3.70
N PRO A 104 -4.91 -0.61 2.51
CA PRO A 104 -3.65 -0.51 1.78
C PRO A 104 -3.38 0.91 1.30
N LYS A 105 -4.42 1.69 0.98
CA LYS A 105 -4.26 3.09 0.56
C LYS A 105 -3.69 3.96 1.68
N ALA A 106 -4.20 3.83 2.90
CA ALA A 106 -3.66 4.58 4.05
C ALA A 106 -2.20 4.22 4.37
N ALA A 107 -1.83 2.94 4.21
CA ALA A 107 -0.44 2.51 4.36
C ALA A 107 0.46 3.07 3.25
N PHE A 108 0.01 3.08 2.00
CA PHE A 108 0.74 3.68 0.87
C PHE A 108 0.93 5.19 1.05
N GLU A 109 -0.13 5.92 1.40
CA GLU A 109 -0.11 7.37 1.65
C GLU A 109 0.83 7.73 2.82
N TYR A 110 0.86 6.88 3.85
CA TYR A 110 1.81 7.02 4.94
C TYR A 110 3.26 6.92 4.43
N ILE A 111 3.60 5.88 3.68
CA ILE A 111 4.95 5.70 3.12
C ILE A 111 5.34 6.91 2.26
N ALA A 112 4.45 7.35 1.37
CA ALA A 112 4.69 8.50 0.51
C ALA A 112 5.00 9.78 1.30
N ARG A 113 4.24 10.04 2.37
CA ARG A 113 4.45 11.19 3.25
C ARG A 113 5.76 11.09 4.03
N GLU A 114 6.06 9.94 4.63
CA GLU A 114 7.29 9.78 5.42
C GLU A 114 8.54 9.85 4.55
N LEU A 115 8.46 9.44 3.28
CA LEU A 115 9.54 9.62 2.31
C LEU A 115 9.61 11.04 1.72
N GLU A 116 8.69 11.93 2.12
CA GLU A 116 8.61 13.32 1.65
C GLU A 116 8.53 13.39 0.12
N ALA A 117 7.76 12.50 -0.49
CA ALA A 117 7.56 12.50 -1.94
C ALA A 117 6.80 13.76 -2.37
N GLU A 118 7.37 14.54 -3.30
CA GLU A 118 6.69 15.72 -3.85
C GLU A 118 5.74 15.34 -4.98
N GLU A 119 6.04 14.26 -5.69
CA GLU A 119 5.19 13.72 -6.75
C GLU A 119 4.89 12.25 -6.49
N VAL A 120 3.60 11.90 -6.57
CA VAL A 120 3.08 10.55 -6.30
C VAL A 120 2.22 10.11 -7.47
N GLU A 121 2.65 9.05 -8.15
CA GLU A 121 1.88 8.38 -9.19
C GLU A 121 1.53 6.98 -8.69
N TYR A 122 0.24 6.67 -8.55
CA TYR A 122 -0.19 5.36 -8.06
C TYR A 122 -1.39 4.82 -8.81
N GLY A 123 -1.51 3.49 -8.83
CA GLY A 123 -2.67 2.75 -9.30
C GLY A 123 -3.24 1.87 -8.20
N GLU A 124 -4.44 1.35 -8.45
CA GLU A 124 -5.09 0.35 -7.63
C GLU A 124 -5.48 -0.83 -8.52
N ALA A 125 -5.19 -2.04 -8.05
CA ALA A 125 -5.66 -3.28 -8.66
C ALA A 125 -6.56 -4.02 -7.67
N ASP A 126 -7.77 -4.38 -8.13
CA ASP A 126 -8.60 -5.36 -7.44
C ASP A 126 -7.98 -6.75 -7.63
N ARG A 127 -7.74 -7.42 -6.51
CA ARG A 127 -7.16 -8.77 -6.44
C ARG A 127 -8.17 -9.78 -5.90
N SER A 128 -9.44 -9.39 -5.85
CA SER A 128 -10.51 -10.22 -5.31
C SER A 128 -10.89 -11.37 -6.24
N LEU A 129 -11.29 -12.49 -5.64
CA LEU A 129 -11.92 -13.62 -6.32
C LEU A 129 -13.38 -13.69 -5.91
N ALA A 130 -14.27 -13.54 -6.89
CA ALA A 130 -15.70 -13.81 -6.75
C ALA A 130 -16.03 -15.32 -6.76
#